data_AF-A0A6G5ACU9-F1
#
_entry.id   AF-A0A6G5ACU9-F1
#
_cell.length_a   1.000
_cell.length_b   1.000
_cell.length_c   1.000
_cell.angle_alpha   90.00
_cell.angle_beta   90.00
_cell.angle_gamma   90.00
#
_symmetry.space_group_name_H-M   'P 1'
#
loop_
_entity.id
_entity.type
_entity.pdbx_description
1 polymer ?
#
loop_
_entity_poly.entity_id
_entity_poly.type
_entity_poly.pdbx_seq_one_letter_code
_entity_poly.pdbx_strand_id
1 'polypeptide(L)'
;MNRTGVSNLLQLTSRALRTRVTTSRSIMKYHEPEYLKYLQPPLPVYDGFINVQLKGYDFTVLENSARKVAKIASMLGIRVSECWATPLESMAISTYKPQSTTVEDTFKLNVYERNIQLAELSGVMAPIFLEAVQLSLAEGVRLSVHRHLPEHEEIRYVPDLELEELQRQLEEIVNPLRQSTSRSRSDAFCIALCVNELYKPSL
;
A
#
# COMPACT_ATOMS: atom_id res chain seq x y z
N MET A 1 -5.87 79.79 43.11
CA MET A 1 -4.72 79.31 42.31
C MET A 1 -4.26 77.97 42.86
N ASN A 2 -4.01 77.02 41.93
CA ASN A 2 -3.30 75.73 42.05
C ASN A 2 -4.11 74.54 42.64
N ARG A 3 -4.71 73.69 41.79
CA ARG A 3 -4.16 72.60 40.92
C ARG A 3 -4.01 71.27 41.69
N THR A 4 -4.95 70.34 41.45
CA THR A 4 -4.78 69.00 40.82
C THR A 4 -4.75 67.93 41.91
N GLY A 5 -5.50 66.82 41.91
CA GLY A 5 -6.37 66.14 40.97
C GLY A 5 -6.44 64.66 41.43
N VAL A 6 -7.50 63.96 41.02
CA VAL A 6 -7.61 62.49 40.85
C VAL A 6 -7.31 61.56 42.04
N SER A 7 -7.91 60.39 42.25
CA SER A 7 -9.14 59.68 41.85
C SER A 7 -9.04 58.30 42.51
N ASN A 8 -10.16 57.74 42.96
CA ASN A 8 -10.50 56.31 43.08
C ASN A 8 -9.36 55.27 43.27
N LEU A 9 -9.46 54.50 44.36
CA LEU A 9 -8.99 53.11 44.36
C LEU A 9 -9.99 52.22 45.13
N LEU A 10 -10.92 51.63 44.38
CA LEU A 10 -10.96 50.21 44.00
C LEU A 10 -11.60 49.31 45.06
N GLN A 11 -12.91 49.13 44.88
CA GLN A 11 -13.70 48.04 45.46
C GLN A 11 -13.13 46.70 44.96
N LEU A 12 -12.71 45.86 45.91
CA LEU A 12 -12.28 44.49 45.68
C LEU A 12 -13.46 43.67 45.17
N THR A 13 -13.43 43.30 43.89
CA THR A 13 -14.39 42.36 43.31
C THR A 13 -13.78 40.97 43.16
N SER A 14 -14.53 40.02 43.70
CA SER A 14 -14.59 38.58 43.46
C SER A 14 -13.87 38.02 42.23
N ARG A 15 -12.99 37.03 42.45
CA ARG A 15 -12.91 35.81 41.61
C ARG A 15 -12.50 34.61 42.46
N ALA A 16 -13.48 33.88 42.99
CA ALA A 16 -13.26 32.52 43.44
C ALA A 16 -12.99 31.66 42.21
N LEU A 17 -11.73 31.30 41.97
CA LEU A 17 -11.36 30.27 41.01
C LEU A 17 -11.92 28.94 41.54
N ARG A 18 -13.12 28.56 41.08
CA ARG A 18 -13.58 27.17 41.17
C ARG A 18 -12.69 26.35 40.24
N THR A 19 -11.58 25.85 40.77
CA THR A 19 -10.85 24.74 40.18
C THR A 19 -11.81 23.55 40.10
N ARG A 20 -12.41 23.34 38.93
CA ARG A 20 -13.02 22.05 38.61
C ARG A 20 -11.87 21.05 38.54
N VAL A 21 -11.67 20.33 39.63
CA VAL A 21 -10.90 19.09 39.64
C VAL A 21 -11.71 18.11 38.80
N THR A 22 -11.48 18.10 37.48
CA THR A 22 -11.81 16.96 36.65
C THR A 22 -10.90 15.82 37.08
N THR A 23 -11.39 14.99 37.98
CA THR A 23 -10.83 13.67 38.21
C THR A 23 -10.95 12.91 36.88
N SER A 24 -9.86 12.84 36.13
CA SER A 24 -9.76 11.87 35.04
C SER A 24 -9.87 10.50 35.72
N ARG A 25 -11.04 9.88 35.58
CA ARG A 25 -11.21 8.48 35.95
C ARG A 25 -10.30 7.70 35.00
N SER A 26 -9.10 7.37 35.49
CA SER A 26 -8.25 6.34 34.92
C SER A 26 -9.12 5.08 34.85
N ILE A 27 -9.67 4.81 33.67
CA ILE A 27 -10.22 3.50 33.35
C ILE A 27 -9.08 2.53 33.64
N MET A 28 -9.30 1.64 34.61
CA MET A 28 -8.44 0.51 34.92
C MET A 28 -8.04 -0.17 33.61
N LYS A 29 -6.86 0.16 33.09
CA LYS A 29 -6.22 -0.63 32.06
C LYS A 29 -5.94 -1.96 32.74
N TYR A 30 -6.59 -3.02 32.28
CA TYR A 30 -6.26 -4.39 32.66
C TYR A 30 -4.74 -4.54 32.59
N HIS A 31 -4.09 -4.67 33.74
CA HIS A 31 -2.65 -4.85 33.81
C HIS A 31 -2.36 -6.24 33.24
N GLU A 32 -1.77 -6.29 32.05
CA GLU A 32 -1.33 -7.54 31.47
C GLU A 32 -0.35 -8.22 32.45
N PRO A 33 -0.66 -9.44 32.92
CA PRO A 33 0.20 -10.14 33.86
C PRO A 33 1.65 -10.28 33.35
N GLU A 34 2.64 -10.14 34.23
CA GLU A 34 4.06 -10.14 33.84
C GLU A 34 4.50 -11.42 33.12
N TYR A 35 3.82 -12.54 33.34
CA TYR A 35 4.13 -13.81 32.69
C TYR A 35 3.96 -13.77 31.16
N LEU A 36 3.05 -12.93 30.63
CA LEU A 36 2.84 -12.81 29.18
C LEU A 36 4.05 -12.16 28.49
N LYS A 37 4.78 -11.28 29.19
CA LYS A 37 6.00 -10.64 28.67
C LYS A 37 7.14 -11.64 28.49
N TYR A 38 7.19 -12.71 29.29
CA TYR A 38 8.21 -13.75 29.16
C TYR A 38 7.93 -14.73 28.00
N LEU A 39 6.71 -14.73 27.46
CA LEU A 39 6.37 -15.53 26.28
C LEU A 39 6.80 -14.85 24.97
N GLN A 40 7.08 -13.54 25.01
CA GLN A 40 7.61 -12.83 23.85
C GLN A 40 9.06 -13.26 23.61
N PRO A 41 9.46 -13.46 22.34
CA PRO A 41 10.84 -13.78 22.03
C PRO A 41 11.77 -12.66 22.57
N PRO A 42 12.94 -13.01 23.11
CA PRO A 42 13.88 -12.03 23.67
C PRO A 42 14.46 -11.09 22.61
N LEU A 43 14.37 -11.47 21.33
CA LEU A 43 14.79 -10.68 20.19
C LEU A 43 13.56 -10.30 19.36
N PRO A 44 13.53 -9.09 18.76
CA PRO A 44 12.46 -8.73 17.85
C PRO A 44 12.49 -9.65 16.64
N VAL A 45 11.39 -10.35 16.38
CA VAL A 45 11.20 -11.19 15.20
C VAL A 45 10.06 -10.57 14.39
N TYR A 46 10.18 -10.54 13.07
CA TYR A 46 9.10 -10.06 12.23
C TYR A 46 7.93 -11.05 12.22
N ASP A 47 6.73 -10.54 12.49
CA ASP A 47 5.52 -11.36 12.54
C ASP A 47 5.03 -11.74 11.14
N GLY A 48 5.05 -13.04 10.85
CA GLY A 48 4.56 -13.63 9.62
C GLY A 48 5.62 -13.79 8.54
N PHE A 49 5.18 -13.88 7.29
CA PHE A 49 6.06 -14.11 6.15
C PHE A 49 6.50 -12.80 5.49
N ILE A 50 7.76 -12.75 5.07
CA ILE A 50 8.33 -11.64 4.31
C ILE A 50 8.66 -12.15 2.91
N ASN A 51 8.18 -11.44 1.89
CA ASN A 51 8.48 -11.73 0.50
C ASN A 51 9.66 -10.86 0.04
N VAL A 52 10.64 -11.52 -0.58
CA VAL A 52 11.73 -10.89 -1.32
C VAL A 52 11.43 -11.07 -2.81
N GLN A 53 11.05 -9.98 -3.45
CA GLN A 53 10.68 -9.92 -4.85
C GLN A 53 11.85 -9.43 -5.69
N LEU A 54 12.14 -10.19 -6.74
CA LEU A 54 13.16 -9.91 -7.73
C LEU A 54 12.47 -9.77 -9.08
N LYS A 55 12.66 -8.62 -9.75
CA LYS A 55 12.18 -8.38 -11.12
C LYS A 55 13.34 -8.16 -12.07
N GLY A 56 13.32 -8.74 -13.25
CA GLY A 56 14.37 -8.58 -14.25
C GLY A 56 13.87 -8.77 -15.68
N TYR A 57 14.57 -8.18 -16.65
CA TYR A 57 14.26 -8.35 -18.07
C TYR A 57 14.90 -9.61 -18.66
N ASP A 58 16.08 -10.00 -18.15
CA ASP A 58 16.75 -11.25 -18.51
C ASP A 58 16.44 -12.34 -17.49
N PHE A 59 15.82 -13.41 -17.97
CA PHE A 59 15.46 -14.58 -17.17
C PHE A 59 16.68 -15.26 -16.54
N THR A 60 17.79 -15.39 -17.26
CA THR A 60 18.95 -16.16 -16.80
C THR A 60 19.66 -15.49 -15.63
N VAL A 61 19.82 -14.16 -15.73
CA VAL A 61 20.40 -13.32 -14.68
C VAL A 61 19.50 -13.30 -13.45
N LEU A 62 18.18 -13.23 -13.66
CA LEU A 62 17.20 -13.27 -12.58
C LEU A 62 17.25 -14.59 -11.80
N GLU A 63 17.30 -15.74 -12.47
CA GLU A 63 17.36 -17.04 -11.80
C GLU A 63 18.63 -17.25 -10.99
N ASN A 64 19.76 -16.81 -11.54
CA ASN A 64 21.01 -16.87 -10.81
C ASN A 64 20.96 -15.98 -9.55
N SER A 65 20.36 -14.80 -9.66
CA SER A 65 20.19 -13.88 -8.54
C SER A 65 19.25 -14.47 -7.48
N ALA A 66 18.10 -15.02 -7.86
CA ALA A 66 17.18 -15.69 -6.94
C ALA A 66 17.85 -16.86 -6.19
N ARG A 67 18.63 -17.67 -6.92
CA ARG A 67 19.42 -18.77 -6.31
C ARG A 67 20.43 -18.26 -5.29
N LYS A 68 21.13 -17.16 -5.59
CA LYS A 68 22.10 -16.54 -4.67
C LYS A 68 21.40 -16.02 -3.41
N VAL A 69 20.26 -15.33 -3.55
CA VAL A 69 19.49 -14.82 -2.41
C VAL A 69 19.02 -15.96 -1.50
N ALA A 70 18.47 -17.03 -2.06
CA ALA A 70 18.07 -18.21 -1.28
C ALA A 70 19.27 -18.88 -0.57
N LYS A 71 20.44 -18.91 -1.22
CA LYS A 71 21.68 -19.42 -0.61
C LYS A 71 22.15 -18.54 0.54
N ILE A 72 22.12 -17.21 0.38
CA ILE A 72 22.46 -16.25 1.45
C ILE A 72 21.53 -16.45 2.65
N ALA A 73 20.21 -16.56 2.42
CA ALA A 73 19.26 -16.85 3.49
C ALA A 73 19.61 -18.13 4.25
N SER A 74 19.91 -19.21 3.51
CA SER A 74 20.32 -20.50 4.10
C SER A 74 21.62 -20.41 4.89
N MET A 75 22.61 -19.64 4.40
CA MET A 75 23.90 -19.43 5.08
C MET A 75 23.76 -18.62 6.37
N LEU A 76 22.82 -17.67 6.42
CA LEU A 76 22.53 -16.86 7.60
C LEU A 76 21.58 -17.56 8.59
N GLY A 77 21.16 -18.80 8.30
CA GLY A 77 20.24 -19.56 9.14
C GLY A 77 18.79 -19.05 9.11
N ILE A 78 18.41 -18.28 8.09
CA ILE A 78 17.04 -17.79 7.91
C ILE A 78 16.23 -18.88 7.22
N ARG A 79 15.04 -19.18 7.75
CA ARG A 79 14.15 -20.20 7.19
C ARG A 79 13.47 -19.69 5.92
N VAL A 80 13.72 -20.37 4.80
CA VAL A 80 13.02 -20.13 3.54
C VAL A 80 11.78 -21.03 3.51
N SER A 81 10.60 -20.45 3.34
CA SER A 81 9.31 -21.15 3.29
C SER A 81 9.02 -21.67 1.89
N GLU A 82 8.95 -20.77 0.92
CA GLU A 82 8.63 -21.09 -0.47
C GLU A 82 9.39 -20.15 -1.42
N CYS A 83 9.68 -20.65 -2.62
CA CYS A 83 10.20 -19.85 -3.74
C CYS A 83 9.32 -20.10 -4.96
N TRP A 84 8.76 -19.05 -5.57
CA TRP A 84 7.89 -19.18 -6.73
C TRP A 84 8.19 -18.15 -7.82
N ALA A 85 7.63 -18.41 -9.01
CA ALA A 85 7.60 -17.47 -10.12
C ALA A 85 6.22 -16.80 -10.20
N THR A 86 6.20 -15.52 -10.52
CA THR A 86 4.97 -14.81 -10.90
C THR A 86 4.78 -14.96 -12.43
N PRO A 87 3.54 -14.99 -12.94
CA PRO A 87 3.28 -14.96 -14.36
C PRO A 87 4.00 -13.81 -15.08
N LEU A 88 4.38 -14.04 -16.34
CA LEU A 88 5.15 -13.07 -17.13
C LEU A 88 4.31 -11.83 -17.45
N GLU A 89 4.87 -10.66 -17.15
CA GLU A 89 4.31 -9.37 -17.59
C GLU A 89 4.99 -8.94 -18.89
N SER A 90 4.25 -8.87 -20.00
CA SER A 90 4.75 -8.35 -21.28
C SER A 90 4.21 -6.95 -21.54
N MET A 91 5.08 -5.97 -21.73
CA MET A 91 4.71 -4.60 -22.12
C MET A 91 5.13 -4.30 -23.56
N ALA A 92 4.27 -3.61 -24.29
CA ALA A 92 4.55 -3.13 -25.64
C ALA A 92 5.04 -1.67 -25.55
N ILE A 93 6.26 -1.42 -26.06
CA ILE A 93 6.88 -0.10 -26.08
C ILE A 93 6.94 0.35 -27.54
N SER A 94 6.25 1.43 -27.87
CA SER A 94 6.26 2.02 -29.21
C SER A 94 7.12 3.27 -29.25
N THR A 95 8.00 3.36 -30.25
CA THR A 95 8.73 4.59 -30.58
C THR A 95 7.95 5.40 -31.60
N TYR A 96 8.06 6.73 -31.51
CA TYR A 96 7.44 7.65 -32.46
C TYR A 96 8.52 8.29 -33.31
N LYS A 97 8.17 8.61 -34.56
CA LYS A 97 9.04 9.39 -35.43
C LYS A 97 9.34 10.75 -34.79
N PRO A 98 10.55 11.29 -34.96
CA PRO A 98 10.88 12.61 -34.44
C PRO A 98 9.89 13.64 -34.97
N GLN A 99 9.34 14.46 -34.07
CA GLN A 99 8.35 15.51 -34.37
C GLN A 99 7.04 15.01 -35.02
N SER A 100 6.65 13.76 -34.79
CA SER A 100 5.40 13.19 -35.30
C SER A 100 4.72 12.31 -34.25
N THR A 101 3.41 12.11 -34.37
CA THR A 101 2.63 11.14 -33.57
C THR A 101 2.54 9.78 -34.27
N THR A 102 3.19 9.63 -35.42
CA THR A 102 3.22 8.34 -36.14
C THR A 102 4.16 7.37 -35.44
N VAL A 103 3.64 6.18 -35.13
CA VAL A 103 4.40 5.06 -34.55
C VAL A 103 5.39 4.56 -35.59
N GLU A 104 6.64 4.37 -35.19
CA GLU A 104 7.73 3.86 -36.02
C GLU A 104 7.93 2.37 -35.76
N ASP A 105 8.46 2.03 -34.58
CA ASP A 105 8.71 0.64 -34.18
C ASP A 105 7.93 0.30 -32.90
N THR A 106 7.62 -0.99 -32.76
CA THR A 106 7.00 -1.52 -31.54
C THR A 106 7.81 -2.70 -31.03
N PHE A 107 8.32 -2.57 -29.80
CA PHE A 107 9.11 -3.58 -29.11
C PHE A 107 8.26 -4.24 -28.02
N LYS A 108 8.46 -5.55 -27.82
CA LYS A 108 7.88 -6.28 -26.68
C LYS A 108 8.95 -6.46 -25.62
N LEU A 109 8.74 -5.90 -24.44
CA LEU A 109 9.65 -6.04 -23.31
C LEU A 109 8.98 -6.88 -22.23
N ASN A 110 9.62 -8.01 -21.92
CA ASN A 110 9.15 -9.00 -20.96
C ASN A 110 9.79 -8.73 -19.60
N VAL A 111 8.98 -8.73 -18.55
CA VAL A 111 9.42 -8.61 -17.16
C VAL A 111 9.16 -9.94 -16.46
N TYR A 112 10.25 -10.60 -16.06
CA TYR A 112 10.21 -11.81 -15.25
C TYR A 112 10.30 -11.44 -13.78
N GLU A 113 9.64 -12.24 -12.95
CA GLU A 113 9.60 -12.02 -11.51
C GLU A 113 9.78 -13.33 -10.73
N ARG A 114 10.60 -13.26 -9.68
CA ARG A 114 10.82 -14.33 -8.71
C ARG A 114 10.59 -13.82 -7.30
N ASN A 115 9.86 -14.62 -6.53
CA ASN A 115 9.56 -14.32 -5.14
C ASN A 115 10.14 -15.41 -4.24
N ILE A 116 10.78 -14.97 -3.16
CA ILE A 116 11.35 -15.83 -2.13
C ILE A 116 10.69 -15.44 -0.82
N GLN A 117 9.99 -16.37 -0.18
CA GLN A 117 9.31 -16.14 1.08
C GLN A 117 10.15 -16.63 2.24
N LEU A 118 10.42 -15.72 3.17
CA LEU A 118 11.16 -15.96 4.39
C LEU A 118 10.18 -16.10 5.56
N ALA A 119 10.43 -17.07 6.43
CA ALA A 119 9.72 -17.28 7.68
C ALA A 119 10.61 -16.85 8.85
N GLU A 120 9.99 -16.29 9.90
CA GLU A 120 10.64 -16.03 11.19
C GLU A 120 11.93 -15.20 11.07
N LEU A 121 11.87 -14.10 10.31
CA LEU A 121 13.05 -13.24 10.13
C LEU A 121 13.37 -12.52 11.45
N SER A 122 14.55 -12.79 12.01
CA SER A 122 15.06 -12.05 13.17
C SER A 122 15.38 -10.61 12.79
N GLY A 123 14.94 -9.65 13.60
CA GLY A 123 15.20 -8.22 13.42
C GLY A 123 16.68 -7.86 13.48
N VAL A 124 17.50 -8.66 14.16
CA VAL A 124 18.97 -8.49 14.17
C VAL A 124 19.60 -8.99 12.87
N MET A 125 19.05 -10.08 12.31
CA MET A 125 19.61 -10.71 11.10
C MET A 125 19.12 -10.07 9.80
N ALA A 126 17.93 -9.46 9.83
CA ALA A 126 17.33 -8.76 8.70
C ALA A 126 18.26 -7.73 8.02
N PRO A 127 18.91 -6.78 8.73
CA PRO A 127 19.80 -5.81 8.08
C PRO A 127 21.02 -6.47 7.43
N ILE A 128 21.63 -7.47 8.09
CA ILE A 128 22.78 -8.22 7.56
C ILE A 128 22.38 -8.96 6.28
N PHE A 129 21.20 -9.58 6.29
CA PHE A 129 20.65 -10.24 5.11
C PHE A 129 20.42 -9.27 3.96
N LEU A 130 19.76 -8.13 4.22
CA LEU A 130 19.48 -7.13 3.18
C LEU A 130 20.76 -6.55 2.58
N GLU A 131 21.76 -6.25 3.39
CA GLU A 131 23.07 -5.77 2.92
C GLU A 131 23.77 -6.83 2.05
N ALA A 132 23.83 -8.08 2.51
CA ALA A 132 24.41 -9.18 1.73
C ALA A 132 23.68 -9.38 0.39
N VAL A 133 22.35 -9.28 0.38
CA VAL A 133 21.53 -9.40 -0.83
C VAL A 133 21.82 -8.24 -1.78
N GLN A 134 21.83 -7.00 -1.29
CA GLN A 134 22.13 -5.80 -2.10
C GLN A 134 23.50 -5.89 -2.77
N LEU A 135 24.53 -6.35 -2.05
CA LEU A 135 25.88 -6.54 -2.60
C LEU A 135 25.96 -7.67 -3.63
N SER A 136 25.08 -8.67 -3.53
CA SER A 136 25.06 -9.83 -4.43
C SER A 136 24.19 -9.64 -5.68
N LEU A 137 23.42 -8.54 -5.74
CA LEU A 137 22.42 -8.29 -6.77
C LEU A 137 23.10 -8.06 -8.13
N ALA A 138 22.60 -8.74 -9.16
CA ALA A 138 23.10 -8.56 -10.51
C ALA A 138 22.55 -7.28 -11.16
N GLU A 139 23.27 -6.78 -12.16
CA GLU A 139 22.86 -5.64 -12.96
C GLU A 139 21.52 -5.92 -13.67
N GLY A 140 20.65 -4.92 -13.73
CA GLY A 140 19.34 -5.04 -14.38
C GLY A 140 18.29 -5.81 -13.59
N VAL A 141 18.60 -6.27 -12.36
CA VAL A 141 17.63 -6.86 -11.43
C VAL A 141 17.17 -5.83 -10.40
N ARG A 142 15.87 -5.73 -10.19
CA ARG A 142 15.25 -4.88 -9.16
C ARG A 142 14.80 -5.74 -7.98
N LEU A 143 15.20 -5.34 -6.78
CA LEU A 143 14.84 -5.96 -5.52
C LEU A 143 13.75 -5.14 -4.81
N SER A 144 12.71 -5.82 -4.33
CA SER A 144 11.67 -5.26 -3.48
C SER A 144 11.42 -6.20 -2.30
N VAL A 145 11.27 -5.66 -1.10
CA VAL A 145 11.01 -6.47 0.11
C VAL A 145 9.73 -5.95 0.74
N HIS A 146 8.76 -6.83 0.90
CA HIS A 146 7.44 -6.48 1.42
C HIS A 146 6.88 -7.61 2.29
N ARG A 147 5.89 -7.28 3.12
CA ARG A 147 5.16 -8.27 3.90
C ARG A 147 4.29 -9.12 2.97
N HIS A 148 4.21 -10.42 3.23
CA HIS A 148 3.32 -11.28 2.49
C HIS A 148 1.84 -10.91 2.73
N LEU A 149 1.11 -10.73 1.63
CA LEU A 149 -0.31 -10.42 1.57
C LEU A 149 -1.00 -11.49 0.69
N PRO A 150 -2.29 -11.78 0.91
CA PRO A 150 -3.03 -12.79 0.13
C PRO A 150 -3.05 -12.46 -1.37
N GLU A 151 -3.06 -11.18 -1.73
CA GLU A 151 -3.02 -10.69 -3.12
C GLU A 151 -1.81 -11.25 -3.90
N HIS A 152 -0.66 -11.47 -3.23
CA HIS A 152 0.53 -12.01 -3.88
C HIS A 152 0.42 -13.50 -4.20
N GLU A 153 -0.47 -14.21 -3.52
CA GLU A 153 -0.79 -15.60 -3.81
C GLU A 153 -1.84 -15.68 -4.91
N GLU A 154 -2.87 -14.82 -4.87
CA GLU A 154 -3.96 -14.76 -5.85
C GLU A 154 -3.46 -14.55 -7.28
N ILE A 155 -2.47 -13.68 -7.49
CA ILE A 155 -1.87 -13.39 -8.81
C ILE A 155 -1.29 -14.65 -9.49
N ARG A 156 -0.94 -15.69 -8.71
CA ARG A 156 -0.40 -16.94 -9.25
C ARG A 156 -1.48 -17.79 -9.92
N TYR A 157 -2.73 -17.66 -9.50
CA TYR A 157 -3.83 -18.47 -9.96
C TYR A 157 -4.52 -17.83 -11.17
N VAL A 158 -5.08 -18.66 -12.05
CA VAL A 158 -5.89 -18.19 -13.17
C VAL A 158 -7.27 -17.78 -12.63
N PRO A 159 -7.79 -16.58 -12.94
CA PRO A 159 -9.10 -16.15 -12.46
C PRO A 159 -10.22 -17.03 -13.03
N ASP A 160 -11.23 -17.32 -12.21
CA ASP A 160 -12.41 -18.10 -12.59
C ASP A 160 -13.50 -17.17 -13.13
N LEU A 161 -13.49 -16.98 -14.45
CA LEU A 161 -14.42 -16.07 -15.14
C LEU A 161 -15.89 -16.49 -15.02
N GLU A 162 -16.17 -17.79 -14.89
CA GLU A 162 -17.55 -18.30 -14.74
C GLU A 162 -18.09 -17.95 -13.35
N LEU A 163 -17.28 -18.13 -12.31
CA LEU A 163 -17.63 -17.75 -10.96
C LEU A 163 -17.84 -16.23 -10.82
N GLU A 164 -16.98 -15.42 -11.43
CA GLU A 164 -17.15 -13.96 -11.49
C GLU A 164 -18.46 -13.55 -12.18
N GLU A 165 -18.81 -14.21 -13.28
CA GLU A 165 -20.06 -13.94 -13.98
C GLU A 165 -21.30 -14.33 -13.16
N LEU A 166 -21.27 -15.48 -12.48
CA LEU A 166 -22.35 -15.91 -11.59
C LEU A 166 -22.51 -14.98 -10.39
N GLN A 167 -21.40 -14.52 -9.81
CA GLN A 167 -21.42 -13.52 -8.73
C GLN A 167 -22.05 -12.21 -9.20
N ARG A 168 -21.68 -11.75 -10.40
CA ARG A 168 -22.30 -10.56 -11.02
C ARG A 168 -23.80 -10.73 -11.19
N GLN A 169 -24.26 -11.86 -11.74
CA GLN A 169 -25.69 -12.15 -11.92
C GLN A 169 -26.44 -12.18 -10.58
N LEU A 170 -25.85 -12.76 -9.53
CA LEU A 170 -26.43 -12.76 -8.19
C LEU A 170 -26.53 -11.34 -7.61
N GLU A 171 -25.51 -10.50 -7.79
CA GLU A 171 -25.54 -9.12 -7.31
C GLU A 171 -26.64 -8.29 -8.00
N GLU A 172 -26.88 -8.53 -9.29
CA GLU A 172 -27.98 -7.90 -10.04
C GLU A 172 -29.36 -8.31 -9.50
N ILE A 173 -29.53 -9.59 -9.15
CA ILE A 173 -30.78 -10.11 -8.57
C ILE A 173 -31.00 -9.59 -7.15
N VAL A 174 -29.93 -9.53 -6.35
CA VAL A 174 -29.99 -9.09 -4.93
C VAL A 174 -30.21 -7.59 -4.82
N ASN A 175 -29.72 -6.78 -5.77
CA ASN A 175 -29.76 -5.32 -5.68
C ASN A 175 -30.43 -4.64 -6.91
N PRO A 176 -31.72 -4.91 -7.17
CA PRO A 176 -32.39 -4.46 -8.40
C PRO A 176 -32.56 -2.92 -8.49
N LEU A 177 -32.42 -2.19 -7.37
CA LEU A 177 -32.65 -0.74 -7.29
C LEU A 177 -31.47 0.12 -7.78
N ARG A 178 -30.29 -0.45 -8.06
CA ARG A 178 -29.16 0.29 -8.65
C ARG A 178 -29.25 0.44 -10.17
N GLN A 179 -30.00 -0.42 -10.86
CA GLN A 179 -30.13 -0.38 -12.32
C GLN A 179 -31.22 0.59 -12.82
N SER A 180 -32.27 0.84 -12.03
CA SER A 180 -33.34 1.79 -12.41
C SER A 180 -32.92 3.26 -12.27
N THR A 181 -31.93 3.56 -11.42
CA THR A 181 -31.42 4.93 -11.18
C THR A 181 -30.23 5.32 -12.05
N SER A 182 -29.48 4.36 -12.60
CA SER A 182 -28.38 4.63 -13.54
C SER A 182 -28.85 4.81 -14.98
N ARG A 183 -29.89 4.07 -15.42
CA ARG A 183 -30.52 4.26 -16.74
C ARG A 183 -31.43 5.52 -16.82
N SER A 184 -32.05 5.93 -15.72
CA SER A 184 -32.90 7.13 -15.71
C SER A 184 -32.12 8.45 -15.54
N ARG A 185 -30.83 8.40 -15.16
CA ARG A 185 -29.97 9.59 -15.05
C ARG A 185 -29.17 9.92 -16.32
N SER A 186 -28.85 8.95 -17.17
CA SER A 186 -28.16 9.21 -18.45
C SER A 186 -29.04 9.96 -19.46
N ASP A 187 -30.34 9.69 -19.45
CA ASP A 187 -31.26 10.25 -20.47
C ASP A 187 -31.71 11.69 -20.13
N ALA A 188 -31.64 12.08 -18.85
CA ALA A 188 -31.95 13.44 -18.40
C ALA A 188 -30.74 14.40 -18.48
N PHE A 189 -29.50 13.89 -18.47
CA PHE A 189 -28.29 14.75 -18.51
C PHE A 189 -27.88 15.15 -19.93
N CYS A 190 -28.24 14.36 -20.95
CA CYS A 190 -27.97 14.70 -22.36
C CYS A 190 -28.84 15.84 -22.89
N ILE A 191 -30.06 16.04 -22.38
CA ILE A 191 -30.94 17.13 -22.87
C ILE A 191 -30.58 18.47 -22.21
N ALA A 192 -30.08 18.47 -20.97
CA ALA A 192 -29.75 19.70 -20.25
C ALA A 192 -28.45 20.39 -20.71
N LEU A 193 -27.50 19.64 -21.30
CA LEU A 193 -26.25 20.21 -21.82
C LEU A 193 -26.38 20.76 -23.25
N CYS A 194 -27.38 20.33 -24.03
CA CYS A 194 -27.49 20.75 -25.42
C CYS A 194 -28.07 22.17 -25.63
N VAL A 195 -28.69 22.76 -24.60
CA VAL A 195 -29.31 24.11 -24.71
C VAL A 195 -28.36 25.23 -24.25
N ASN A 196 -27.32 24.93 -23.47
CA ASN A 196 -26.45 25.95 -22.87
C ASN A 196 -25.18 26.30 -23.68
N GLU A 197 -24.95 25.67 -24.83
CA GLU A 197 -23.72 25.86 -25.61
C GLU A 197 -23.88 26.70 -26.90
N LEU A 198 -25.07 27.25 -27.15
CA LEU A 198 -25.33 28.15 -28.29
C LEU A 198 -25.34 29.65 -27.96
N TYR A 199 -24.93 30.07 -26.77
CA TYR A 199 -24.79 31.50 -26.47
C TYR A 199 -23.59 31.80 -25.57
N LYS A 200 -22.39 31.88 -26.17
CA LYS A 200 -21.30 32.69 -25.64
C LYS A 200 -20.74 33.60 -26.75
N PRO A 201 -20.90 34.93 -26.64
CA PRO A 201 -20.29 35.87 -27.55
C PRO A 201 -18.78 35.95 -27.28
N SER A 202 -18.03 36.04 -28.38
CA SER A 202 -16.61 36.36 -28.43
C SER A 202 -16.33 37.76 -27.87
N LEU A 203 -15.47 37.83 -26.85
CA LEU A 203 -14.60 38.96 -26.51
C LEU A 203 -13.42 38.43 -25.67
#